data_AF-A0A437UPF3-F1
#
_entry.id   AF-A0A437UPF3-F1
#
_cell.length_a   1.000
_cell.length_b   1.000
_cell.length_c   1.000
_cell.angle_alpha   90.00
_cell.angle_beta   90.00
_cell.angle_gamma   90.00
#
_symmetry.space_group_name_H-M   'P 1'
#
loop_
_entity.id
_entity.type
_entity.pdbx_description
1 polymer ?
#
loop_
_entity_poly.entity_id
_entity_poly.type
_entity_poly.pdbx_seq_one_letter_code
_entity_poly.pdbx_strand_id
1 'polypeptide(L)' 'MAYKESIAKEILELFKNAPSGNSTQYLDNYNQQDVADTMNLLNYKRPDNFSSSEVGYNMLAPIVFNK' A
#
# COMPACT_ATOMS: atom_id res chain seq x y z
N MET A 1 -4.97 -11.42 -9.79
CA MET A 1 -4.46 -10.05 -9.66
C MET A 1 -5.60 -9.08 -9.85
N ALA A 2 -6.24 -8.63 -8.77
CA ALA A 2 -7.37 -7.72 -8.87
C ALA A 2 -7.07 -6.45 -8.09
N TYR A 3 -6.61 -5.43 -8.81
CA TYR A 3 -6.58 -4.06 -8.31
C TYR A 3 -7.98 -3.68 -7.78
N LYS A 4 -8.05 -3.11 -6.59
CA LYS A 4 -9.29 -2.64 -5.96
C LYS A 4 -9.25 -1.12 -5.81
N GLU A 5 -10.14 -0.42 -6.50
CA GLU A 5 -10.23 1.04 -6.40
C GLU A 5 -10.49 1.54 -4.97
N SER A 6 -11.27 0.80 -4.18
CA SER A 6 -11.52 1.14 -2.78
C SER A 6 -10.24 1.15 -1.95
N ILE A 7 -9.41 0.11 -2.10
CA ILE A 7 -8.12 -0.01 -1.41
C ILE A 7 -7.18 1.10 -1.88
N ALA A 8 -7.14 1.38 -3.19
CA ALA A 8 -6.30 2.44 -3.73
C ALA A 8 -6.66 3.82 -3.18
N LYS A 9 -7.96 4.12 -3.03
CA LYS A 9 -8.42 5.38 -2.41
C LYS A 9 -7.94 5.49 -0.97
N GLU A 10 -8.10 4.42 -0.18
CA GLU A 10 -7.71 4.40 1.22
C GLU A 10 -6.20 4.55 1.39
N ILE A 11 -5.40 3.82 0.60
CA ILE A 11 -3.93 3.97 0.56
C ILE A 11 -3.53 5.42 0.24
N LEU A 12 -4.21 6.06 -0.72
CA LEU A 12 -3.93 7.45 -1.07
C LEU A 12 -4.32 8.44 0.03
N GLU A 13 -5.40 8.19 0.76
CA GLU A 13 -5.78 8.98 1.94
C GLU A 13 -4.75 8.80 3.07
N LEU A 14 -4.32 7.57 3.33
CA LEU A 14 -3.23 7.29 4.27
C LEU A 14 -1.93 7.99 3.85
N PHE A 15 -1.58 8.00 2.57
CA PHE A 15 -0.41 8.70 2.04
C PHE A 15 -0.49 10.23 2.23
N LYS A 16 -1.69 10.82 2.04
CA LYS A 16 -1.90 12.25 2.30
C LYS A 16 -1.64 12.60 3.76
N ASN A 17 -2.12 11.75 4.67
CA ASN A 17 -1.98 11.94 6.12
C ASN A 17 -0.63 11.45 6.68
N ALA A 18 0.14 10.68 5.91
CA ALA A 18 1.44 10.18 6.34
C ALA A 18 2.43 11.34 6.56
N PRO A 19 3.28 11.24 7.60
CA PRO A 19 4.37 12.19 7.82
C PRO A 19 5.37 12.13 6.66
N SER A 20 6.16 13.19 6.49
CA SER A 20 7.30 13.18 5.56
C SER A 20 8.35 12.14 6.00
N GLY A 21 8.99 11.52 5.03
CA GLY A 21 9.91 10.39 5.21
C GLY A 21 9.25 9.03 4.98
N ASN A 22 9.91 8.00 5.48
CA ASN A 22 9.47 6.62 5.31
C ASN A 22 8.48 6.26 6.42
N SER A 23 7.29 5.79 6.04
CA SER A 23 6.32 5.28 6.99
C SER A 23 5.69 3.98 6.51
N THR A 24 5.39 3.08 7.45
CA THR A 24 4.76 1.79 7.17
C THR A 24 3.40 1.76 7.84
N GLN A 25 2.37 1.41 7.07
CA GLN A 25 1.01 1.25 7.54
C GLN A 25 0.46 -0.13 7.12
N TYR A 26 -0.70 -0.49 7.66
CA TYR A 26 -1.38 -1.75 7.37
C TYR A 26 -2.87 -1.50 7.18
N LEU A 27 -3.48 -2.30 6.30
CA LEU A 27 -4.92 -2.31 6.03
C LEU A 27 -5.46 -3.72 6.30
N ASP A 28 -5.57 -4.09 7.56
CA ASP A 28 -5.98 -5.41 8.05
C ASP A 28 -7.44 -5.77 7.72
N ASN A 29 -8.29 -4.78 7.48
CA ASN A 29 -9.70 -4.98 7.10
C ASN A 29 -9.91 -5.50 5.67
N TYR A 30 -8.86 -5.56 4.85
CA TYR A 30 -8.93 -5.99 3.45
C TYR A 30 -8.25 -7.33 3.20
N ASN A 31 -8.55 -7.92 2.04
CA ASN A 31 -7.76 -9.03 1.54
C ASN A 31 -6.33 -8.56 1.27
N GLN A 32 -5.36 -9.19 1.94
CA GLN A 32 -3.97 -8.76 1.92
C GLN A 32 -3.30 -8.98 0.57
N GLN A 33 -3.77 -9.95 -0.22
CA GLN A 33 -3.34 -10.12 -1.60
C GLN A 33 -3.80 -8.94 -2.47
N ASP A 34 -5.04 -8.47 -2.29
CA ASP A 34 -5.56 -7.30 -3.00
C ASP A 34 -4.82 -6.01 -2.59
N VAL A 35 -4.45 -5.89 -1.30
CA VAL A 35 -3.61 -4.78 -0.80
C VAL A 35 -2.23 -4.82 -1.44
N ALA A 36 -1.55 -5.97 -1.44
CA ALA A 36 -0.23 -6.13 -2.05
C ALA A 36 -0.26 -5.83 -3.56
N ASP A 37 -1.24 -6.40 -4.29
CA ASP A 37 -1.43 -6.16 -5.73
C ASP A 37 -1.67 -4.67 -6.01
N THR A 38 -2.49 -4.00 -5.19
CA THR A 38 -2.80 -2.57 -5.33
C THR A 38 -1.58 -1.71 -5.04
N MET A 39 -0.82 -2.02 -3.98
CA MET A 39 0.43 -1.33 -3.66
C MET A 39 1.48 -1.49 -4.77
N ASN A 40 1.63 -2.70 -5.31
CA ASN A 40 2.57 -2.94 -6.42
C ASN A 40 2.17 -2.17 -7.67
N LEU A 41 0.87 -2.02 -7.96
CA LEU A 41 0.41 -1.17 -9.04
C LEU A 41 0.67 0.33 -8.78
N LEU A 42 0.49 0.78 -7.53
CA LEU A 42 0.76 2.16 -7.15
C LEU A 42 2.25 2.48 -7.22
N ASN A 43 3.12 1.57 -6.75
CA ASN A 43 4.57 1.65 -6.92
C ASN A 43 4.95 1.70 -8.40
N TYR A 44 4.38 0.84 -9.25
CA TYR A 44 4.63 0.88 -10.69
C TYR A 44 4.27 2.23 -11.33
N LYS A 45 3.20 2.88 -10.86
CA LYS A 45 2.78 4.20 -11.37
C LYS A 45 3.54 5.38 -10.75
N ARG A 46 4.01 5.24 -9.50
CA ARG A 46 4.63 6.29 -8.68
C ARG A 46 5.71 5.69 -7.77
N PRO A 47 6.85 5.26 -8.33
CA PRO A 47 7.87 4.54 -7.58
C PRO A 47 8.58 5.40 -6.53
N ASP A 48 8.57 6.72 -6.72
CA ASP A 48 9.13 7.67 -5.75
C ASP A 48 8.31 7.77 -4.46
N ASN A 49 7.01 7.42 -4.52
CA ASN A 49 6.07 7.65 -3.42
C ASN A 49 5.70 6.38 -2.65
N PHE A 50 5.77 5.22 -3.30
CA PHE A 50 5.33 3.94 -2.76
C PHE A 50 6.40 2.88 -2.99
N SER A 51 6.53 1.92 -2.09
CA SER A 51 7.36 0.73 -2.33
C SER A 51 6.51 -0.49 -2.63
N SER A 52 7.08 -1.45 -3.35
CA SER A 52 6.45 -2.75 -3.56
C SER A 52 6.12 -3.41 -2.21
N SER A 53 5.00 -4.12 -2.18
CA SER A 53 4.53 -4.85 -1.02
C SER A 53 4.23 -6.28 -1.39
N GLU A 54 4.52 -7.19 -0.47
CA GLU A 54 4.16 -8.61 -0.56
C GLU A 54 3.53 -9.04 0.76
N VAL A 55 2.67 -10.06 0.73
CA VAL A 55 2.05 -10.59 1.96
C VAL A 55 3.14 -11.25 2.79
N GLY A 56 3.44 -10.66 3.95
CA GLY A 56 4.48 -11.15 4.85
C GLY A 56 4.06 -12.38 5.65
N TYR A 57 4.99 -12.92 6.44
CA TYR A 57 4.75 -14.05 7.35
C TYR A 57 3.66 -13.76 8.41
N ASN A 58 3.44 -12.49 8.74
CA ASN A 58 2.36 -12.05 9.61
C ASN A 58 0.98 -12.05 8.92
N MET A 59 0.90 -12.58 7.70
CA MET A 59 -0.29 -12.57 6.85
C MET A 59 -0.80 -11.15 6.57
N LEU A 60 0.06 -10.13 6.63
CA LEU A 60 -0.29 -8.74 6.31
C LEU A 60 0.60 -8.20 5.19
N ALA A 61 0.04 -7.35 4.35
CA ALA A 61 0.75 -6.63 3.31
C ALA A 61 1.18 -5.24 3.85
N PRO A 62 2.48 -4.97 4.02
CA PRO A 62 2.95 -3.68 4.50
C PRO A 62 2.81 -2.59 3.44
N ILE A 63 2.11 -1.52 3.78
CA ILE A 63 1.97 -0.34 2.93
C ILE A 63 3.10 0.63 3.29
N VAL A 64 4.12 0.72 2.44
CA VAL A 64 5.27 1.60 2.66
C VAL A 64 5.16 2.86 1.81
N PHE A 65 5.21 4.01 2.47
CA PHE A 65 5.19 5.34 1.87
C PHE A 65 6.58 5.98 1.94
N ASN A 66 6.97 6.63 0.86
CA ASN A 66 8.15 7.49 0.78
C ASN A 66 7.65 8.90 0.43
N LYS A 67 7.74 9.86 1.35
CA LYS A 67 7.17 11.21 1.18
C LYS A 67 8.17 12.32 1.45
#